data_AF-A0A7W0CBI9-F1
#
_entry.id   AF-A0A7W0CBI9-F1
#
_cell.length_a   1.000
_cell.length_b   1.000
_cell.length_c   1.000
_cell.angle_alpha   90.00
_cell.angle_beta   90.00
_cell.angle_gamma   90.00
#
_symmetry.space_group_name_H-M   'P 1'
#
loop_
_entity.id
_entity.type
_entity.pdbx_description
1 polymer ?
#
loop_
_entity_poly.entity_id
_entity_poly.type
_entity_poly.pdbx_seq_one_letter_code
_entity_poly.pdbx_strand_id
1 'polypeptide(L)' 'MSTTIHVNESEGALYLNGEKIDETNNLTSEDFYYNDKVISIGGFNPEDYYHNFQGYLDEIKLFNSAFSESEIKELI' A
#
# COMPACT_ATOMS: atom_id res chain seq x y z
N MET A 1 -13.45 -1.28 -7.30
CA MET A 1 -12.22 -0.50 -7.54
C MET A 1 -11.17 -1.08 -6.63
N SER A 2 -10.00 -1.42 -7.17
CA SER A 2 -8.90 -2.02 -6.42
C SER A 2 -7.72 -1.07 -6.38
N THR A 3 -7.05 -1.02 -5.22
CA THR A 3 -5.88 -0.16 -5.01
C THR A 3 -4.73 -1.04 -4.53
N THR A 4 -3.56 -0.87 -5.13
CA THR A 4 -2.34 -1.55 -4.72
C THR A 4 -1.25 -0.52 -4.46
N ILE A 5 -0.63 -0.60 -3.29
CA ILE A 5 0.63 0.07 -2.99
C ILE A 5 1.72 -0.97 -3.13
N HIS A 6 2.67 -0.73 -4.02
CA HIS A 6 3.82 -1.58 -4.26
C HIS A 6 5.08 -0.84 -3.84
N VAL A 7 5.98 -1.57 -3.20
CA VAL A 7 7.23 -1.03 -2.67
C VAL A 7 8.32 -2.08 -2.82
N ASN A 8 9.48 -1.65 -3.30
CA ASN A 8 10.74 -2.38 -3.17
C ASN A 8 11.85 -1.46 -2.61
N GLU A 9 13.11 -1.90 -2.66
CA GLU A 9 14.23 -1.18 -2.06
C GLU A 9 14.49 0.22 -2.66
N SER A 10 14.07 0.47 -3.91
CA SER A 10 14.33 1.71 -4.64
C SER A 10 13.10 2.37 -5.25
N GLU A 11 12.00 1.63 -5.38
CA GLU A 11 10.79 2.06 -6.08
C GLU A 11 9.55 1.92 -5.18
N GLY A 12 8.65 2.90 -5.30
CA GLY A 12 7.29 2.82 -4.80
C GLY A 12 6.31 3.17 -5.91
N ALA A 13 5.24 2.42 -6.04
CA ALA A 13 4.24 2.61 -7.09
C ALA A 13 2.81 2.46 -6.55
N LEU A 14 1.91 3.30 -7.06
CA LEU A 14 0.48 3.25 -6.79
C LEU A 14 -0.25 2.73 -8.03
N TYR A 15 -1.10 1.72 -7.83
CA TYR A 15 -1.94 1.15 -8.89
C TYR A 15 -3.41 1.33 -8.56
N LEU A 16 -4.20 1.65 -9.59
CA LEU A 16 -5.64 1.72 -9.54
C LEU A 16 -6.23 0.80 -10.60
N ASN A 17 -7.04 -0.18 -10.19
CA ASN A 17 -7.57 -1.23 -11.07
C ASN A 17 -6.47 -1.93 -11.91
N GLY A 18 -5.27 -2.08 -11.33
CA GLY A 18 -4.12 -2.73 -11.97
C GLY A 18 -3.30 -1.90 -12.94
N GLU A 19 -3.68 -0.64 -13.14
CA GLU A 19 -2.85 0.30 -13.90
C GLU A 19 -2.03 1.16 -12.96
N LYS A 20 -0.74 1.30 -13.24
CA LYS A 20 0.15 2.18 -12.50
C LYS A 20 -0.25 3.63 -12.76
N ILE A 21 -0.57 4.37 -11.70
CA ILE A 21 -1.04 5.76 -11.78
C ILE A 21 -0.03 6.76 -11.20
N ASP A 22 0.91 6.30 -10.40
CA ASP A 22 2.00 7.13 -9.85
C ASP A 22 3.19 6.26 -9.44
N GLU A 23 4.39 6.83 -9.45
CA GLU A 23 5.63 6.15 -9.05
C GLU A 23 6.72 7.09 -8.52
N THR A 24 7.61 6.54 -7.71
CA THR A 24 8.90 7.11 -7.34
C THR A 24 9.98 6.05 -7.47
N ASN A 25 11.15 6.42 -7.97
CA ASN A 25 12.30 5.54 -8.21
C ASN A 25 13.51 5.91 -7.34
N ASN A 26 13.29 6.73 -6.31
CA ASN A 26 14.35 7.27 -5.44
C ASN A 26 14.12 6.90 -3.98
N LEU A 27 13.46 5.77 -3.71
CA LEU A 27 13.35 5.29 -2.34
C LEU A 27 14.73 4.83 -1.84
N THR A 28 14.92 5.02 -0.56
CA THR A 28 16.10 4.59 0.17
C THR A 28 15.68 3.80 1.39
N SER A 29 16.62 3.09 2.01
CA SER A 29 16.36 2.40 3.27
C SER A 29 15.92 3.33 4.41
N GLU A 30 16.19 4.64 4.30
CA GLU A 30 15.76 5.63 5.29
C GLU A 30 14.28 6.00 5.17
N ASP A 31 13.64 5.73 4.02
CA ASP A 31 12.21 6.00 3.81
C ASP A 31 11.32 4.93 4.47
N PHE A 32 11.89 3.78 4.86
CA PHE A 32 11.17 2.68 5.54
C PHE A 32 11.63 2.50 6.99
N TYR A 33 10.82 3.00 7.92
CA TYR A 33 11.06 2.82 9.35
C TYR A 33 10.45 1.51 9.85
N TYR A 34 11.31 0.51 10.09
CA TYR A 34 10.93 -0.69 10.82
C TYR A 34 10.46 -0.34 12.23
N ASN A 35 9.27 -0.82 12.59
CA ASN A 35 8.70 -0.68 13.91
C ASN A 35 7.84 -1.90 14.25
N ASP A 36 7.50 -2.06 15.53
CA ASP A 36 6.71 -3.16 16.09
C ASP A 36 5.26 -2.76 16.38
N LYS A 37 4.80 -1.62 15.83
CA LYS A 37 3.44 -1.13 16.06
C LYS A 37 2.42 -1.97 15.29
N VAL A 38 1.20 -1.99 15.82
CA VAL A 38 0.04 -2.59 15.16
C VAL A 38 -0.25 -1.84 13.86
N ILE A 39 -0.51 -2.59 12.78
CA ILE A 39 -1.00 -2.03 11.52
C ILE A 39 -2.49 -1.68 11.70
N SER A 40 -2.84 -0.43 11.40
CA SER A 40 -4.23 0.04 11.36
C SER A 40 -4.67 0.25 9.92
N ILE A 41 -5.89 -0.14 9.59
CA ILE A 41 -6.51 0.08 8.28
C ILE A 41 -7.82 0.82 8.48
N GLY A 42 -8.01 1.91 7.73
CA GLY A 42 -9.22 2.73 7.81
C GLY A 42 -9.19 3.82 8.89
N GLY A 43 -8.08 4.00 9.60
CA GLY A 43 -7.87 5.08 10.57
C GLY A 43 -6.42 5.18 11.02
N PHE A 44 -5.96 6.38 11.38
CA PHE A 44 -4.57 6.65 11.77
C PHE A 44 -4.25 6.23 13.22
N ASN A 45 -5.17 6.50 14.14
CA ASN A 45 -5.09 6.15 15.55
C ASN A 45 -6.50 5.78 16.03
N PRO A 46 -6.68 4.69 16.81
CA PRO A 46 -7.99 4.35 17.39
C PRO A 46 -8.63 5.49 18.22
N GLU A 47 -7.86 6.44 18.72
CA GLU A 47 -8.38 7.62 19.44
C GLU A 47 -8.76 8.80 18.52
N ASP A 48 -8.39 8.76 17.23
CA ASP A 48 -8.72 9.80 16.26
C ASP A 48 -9.99 9.44 15.49
N TYR A 49 -11.10 10.04 15.88
CA TYR A 49 -12.41 9.80 15.27
C TYR A 49 -12.67 10.63 14.01
N TYR A 50 -11.83 11.64 13.72
CA TYR A 50 -12.09 12.61 12.66
C TYR A 50 -11.53 12.19 11.31
N HIS A 51 -10.49 11.35 11.29
CA HIS A 51 -9.78 10.94 10.08
C HIS A 51 -10.01 9.47 9.70
N ASN A 52 -11.18 8.92 10.06
CA ASN A 52 -11.54 7.55 9.71
C ASN A 52 -12.10 7.45 8.30
N PHE A 53 -11.63 6.45 7.56
CA PHE A 53 -12.15 6.11 6.24
C PHE A 53 -13.64 5.78 6.32
N GLN A 54 -14.45 6.48 5.53
CA GLN A 54 -15.90 6.26 5.43
C GLN A 54 -16.20 5.52 4.12
N GLY A 55 -16.23 4.19 4.17
CA GLY A 55 -16.49 3.36 3.01
C GLY A 55 -16.39 1.87 3.30
N TYR A 56 -16.50 1.06 2.26
CA TYR A 56 -16.32 -0.38 2.33
C TYR A 56 -14.89 -0.75 1.96
N LEU A 57 -14.32 -1.68 2.74
CA LEU A 57 -13.05 -2.34 2.46
C LEU A 57 -13.33 -3.83 2.33
N ASP A 58 -12.69 -4.48 1.38
CA ASP A 58 -12.83 -5.91 1.16
C ASP A 58 -11.52 -6.49 0.59
N GLU A 59 -11.31 -7.80 0.76
CA GLU A 59 -10.20 -8.57 0.19
C GLU A 59 -8.79 -7.97 0.43
N ILE A 60 -8.54 -7.53 1.67
CA ILE A 60 -7.25 -6.95 2.07
C ILE A 60 -6.16 -8.03 2.07
N LYS A 61 -5.10 -7.80 1.31
CA LYS A 61 -3.93 -8.68 1.20
C LYS A 61 -2.65 -7.91 1.54
N LEU A 62 -1.71 -8.56 2.21
CA LEU A 62 -0.38 -8.05 2.51
C LEU A 62 0.67 -9.09 2.13
N PHE A 63 1.71 -8.65 1.45
CA PHE A 63 2.78 -9.51 0.95
C PHE A 63 4.14 -9.01 1.42
N ASN A 64 5.07 -9.95 1.62
CA ASN A 64 6.44 -9.67 2.05
C ASN A 64 7.43 -9.61 0.86
N SER A 65 6.92 -9.49 -0.36
CA SER A 65 7.72 -9.47 -1.58
C SER A 65 7.08 -8.56 -2.63
N ALA A 66 7.94 -7.92 -3.41
CA ALA A 66 7.55 -7.06 -4.51
C ALA A 66 7.22 -7.90 -5.75
N PHE A 67 6.01 -7.75 -6.28
CA PHE A 67 5.57 -8.38 -7.53
C PHE A 67 5.92 -7.51 -8.74
N SER A 68 6.08 -8.13 -9.90
CA SER A 68 6.12 -7.42 -11.20
C SER A 68 4.76 -6.80 -11.54
N GLU A 69 4.74 -5.83 -12.45
CA GLU A 69 3.48 -5.22 -12.93
C GLU A 69 2.51 -6.26 -13.51
N SER A 70 3.02 -7.26 -14.24
CA SER A 70 2.21 -8.35 -14.78
C SER A 70 1.57 -9.20 -13.68
N GLU A 71 2.33 -9.52 -12.64
CA GLU A 71 1.80 -10.30 -11.50
C GLU A 71 0.78 -9.49 -10.72
N ILE A 72 0.99 -8.17 -10.56
CA ILE A 72 0.01 -7.28 -9.95
C ILE A 72 -1.30 -7.37 -10.72
N LYS A 73 -1.28 -7.28 -12.06
CA LYS A 73 -2.49 -7.39 -12.89
C LYS A 73 -3.22 -8.73 -12.77
N GLU A 74 -2.52 -9.82 -12.46
CA GLU A 74 -3.13 -11.14 -12.25
C GLU A 74 -3.77 -11.30 -10.86
N LEU A 75 -3.38 -10.48 -9.87
CA LEU A 75 -3.84 -10.57 -8.49
C LEU A 75 -5.17 -9.86 -8.20
N ILE A 76 -5.68 -9.09 -9.16
CA ILE A 76 -6.77 -8.12 -9.00
C ILE A 76 -8.02 -8.47 -9.78
#